data_AF-A0A8X7BMP8-F1
#
_entry.id   AF-A0A8X7BMP8-F1
#
_cell.length_a   1.000
_cell.length_b   1.000
_cell.length_c   1.000
_cell.angle_alpha   90.00
_cell.angle_beta   90.00
_cell.angle_gamma   90.00
#
_symmetry.space_group_name_H-M   'P 1'
#
loop_
_entity.id
_entity.type
_entity.pdbx_description
1 polymer ?
#
loop_
_entity_poly.entity_id
_entity_poly.type
_entity_poly.pdbx_seq_one_letter_code
_entity_poly.pdbx_strand_id
1 'polypeptide(L)'
;MDGSRRATLVSKDVGWPNGIAVDHTTNRLYWADAQLSTIEYITLDGKIRKVLLKDEVFHPYSLTVFEDGLYWSDWKTFSLETCNKFTGHKMNAILRENGKHIMGVHAYHPVLATRSKWRLDLFTINQICLKFLCTH
;
A
#
# COMPACT_ATOMS: atom_id res chain seq x y z
N MET A 1 -4.53 -20.63 1.57
CA MET A 1 -3.15 -20.23 1.20
C MET A 1 -2.26 -21.48 1.15
N ASP A 2 -2.70 -22.53 0.46
CA ASP A 2 -2.04 -23.84 0.33
C ASP A 2 -1.05 -23.92 -0.84
N GLY A 3 -0.91 -22.83 -1.63
CA GLY A 3 0.08 -22.71 -2.70
C GLY A 3 -0.22 -23.49 -3.99
N SER A 4 -1.25 -24.33 -3.99
CA SER A 4 -1.59 -25.24 -5.10
C SER A 4 -2.06 -24.53 -6.39
N ARG A 5 -2.57 -23.30 -6.29
CA ARG A 5 -3.14 -22.52 -7.41
C ARG A 5 -2.39 -21.22 -7.64
N ARG A 6 -1.07 -21.30 -7.79
CA ARG A 6 -0.22 -20.16 -8.15
C ARG A 6 -0.53 -19.70 -9.58
N ALA A 7 -0.86 -18.43 -9.74
CA ALA A 7 -1.06 -17.79 -11.03
C ALA A 7 -0.28 -16.46 -11.09
N THR A 8 0.21 -16.11 -12.27
CA THR A 8 0.89 -14.83 -12.51
C THR A 8 -0.12 -13.81 -12.99
N LEU A 9 -0.30 -12.72 -12.24
CA LEU A 9 -1.21 -11.62 -12.61
C LEU A 9 -0.52 -10.56 -13.48
N VAL A 10 0.75 -10.28 -13.21
CA VAL A 10 1.54 -9.28 -13.95
C VAL A 10 2.93 -9.86 -14.24
N SER A 11 3.38 -9.77 -15.48
CA SER A 11 4.68 -10.30 -15.93
C SER A 11 5.49 -9.35 -16.81
N LYS A 12 4.93 -8.20 -17.19
CA LYS A 12 5.55 -7.20 -18.08
C LYS A 12 5.51 -5.84 -17.42
N ASP A 13 6.42 -4.95 -17.81
CA ASP A 13 6.46 -3.57 -17.32
C ASP A 13 6.45 -3.51 -15.79
N VAL A 14 7.28 -4.35 -15.17
CA VAL A 14 7.54 -4.40 -13.73
C VAL A 14 9.04 -4.29 -13.55
N GLY A 15 9.48 -3.25 -12.88
CA GLY A 15 10.86 -3.01 -12.51
C GLY A 15 11.10 -3.47 -11.08
N TRP A 16 10.90 -2.58 -10.11
CA TRP A 16 11.16 -2.84 -8.69
C TRP A 16 9.87 -2.70 -7.85
N PRO A 17 9.01 -3.74 -7.83
CA PRO A 17 7.77 -3.72 -7.07
C PRO A 17 8.07 -3.90 -5.57
N ASN A 18 8.24 -2.79 -4.87
CA ASN A 18 8.63 -2.79 -3.45
C ASN A 18 7.43 -2.87 -2.50
N GLY A 19 6.33 -2.18 -2.84
CA GLY A 19 5.11 -2.12 -2.02
C GLY A 19 3.95 -2.83 -2.71
N ILE A 20 3.17 -3.60 -1.95
CA ILE A 20 1.96 -4.28 -2.46
C ILE A 20 0.84 -4.23 -1.42
N ALA A 21 -0.38 -3.97 -1.86
CA ALA A 21 -1.57 -3.93 -1.02
C ALA A 21 -2.77 -4.53 -1.76
N VAL A 22 -3.64 -5.24 -1.04
CA VAL A 22 -4.86 -5.83 -1.59
C VAL A 22 -6.07 -5.12 -0.99
N ASP A 23 -6.93 -4.60 -1.85
CA ASP A 23 -8.24 -4.07 -1.48
C ASP A 23 -9.32 -5.12 -1.79
N HIS A 24 -9.78 -5.78 -0.72
CA HIS A 24 -10.84 -6.78 -0.81
C HIS A 24 -12.22 -6.19 -1.11
N THR A 25 -12.43 -4.88 -0.89
CA THR A 25 -13.72 -4.24 -1.14
C THR A 25 -13.94 -3.97 -2.63
N THR A 26 -12.87 -3.60 -3.33
CA THR A 26 -12.91 -3.27 -4.77
C THR A 26 -12.34 -4.38 -5.65
N ASN A 27 -11.88 -5.49 -5.06
CA ASN A 27 -11.18 -6.59 -5.75
C ASN A 27 -9.99 -6.10 -6.60
N ARG A 28 -9.17 -5.22 -6.02
CA ARG A 28 -7.98 -4.66 -6.67
C ARG A 28 -6.73 -4.97 -5.86
N LEU A 29 -5.64 -5.20 -6.57
CA LEU A 29 -4.30 -5.28 -6.04
C LEU A 29 -3.54 -4.06 -6.51
N TYR A 30 -3.01 -3.29 -5.57
CA TYR A 30 -2.17 -2.13 -5.82
C TYR A 30 -0.71 -2.51 -5.59
N TRP A 31 0.19 -2.00 -6.41
CA TRP A 31 1.62 -2.09 -6.14
C TRP A 31 2.32 -0.78 -6.50
N ALA A 32 3.44 -0.56 -5.84
CA ALA A 32 4.32 0.58 -6.05
C ALA A 32 5.64 0.09 -6.64
N ASP A 33 6.02 0.65 -7.79
CA ASP A 33 7.25 0.33 -8.50
C ASP A 33 8.25 1.49 -8.38
N ALA A 34 9.39 1.22 -7.73
CA ALA A 34 10.42 2.21 -7.48
C ALA A 34 11.29 2.52 -8.72
N GLN A 35 11.40 1.59 -9.66
CA GLN A 35 12.18 1.82 -10.88
C GLN A 35 11.37 2.58 -11.93
N LEU A 36 10.08 2.27 -12.03
CA LEU A 36 9.16 2.91 -12.98
C LEU A 36 8.51 4.17 -12.42
N SER A 37 8.77 4.49 -11.15
CA SER A 37 8.18 5.64 -10.45
C SER A 37 6.65 5.69 -10.55
N THR A 38 6.01 4.54 -10.35
CA THR A 38 4.56 4.39 -10.52
C THR A 38 3.90 3.71 -9.34
N ILE A 39 2.63 4.04 -9.14
CA ILE A 39 1.70 3.19 -8.40
C ILE A 39 0.63 2.73 -9.38
N GLU A 40 0.45 1.43 -9.45
CA GLU A 40 -0.48 0.80 -10.36
C GLU A 40 -1.47 -0.07 -9.60
N TYR A 41 -2.56 -0.42 -10.27
CA TYR A 41 -3.44 -1.47 -9.80
C TYR A 41 -3.84 -2.43 -10.90
N ILE A 42 -4.17 -3.64 -10.48
CA ILE A 42 -4.78 -4.67 -11.30
C ILE A 42 -5.99 -5.23 -10.58
N THR A 43 -7.03 -5.59 -11.32
CA THR A 43 -8.13 -6.37 -10.76
C THR A 43 -7.64 -7.76 -10.36
N LEU A 44 -8.21 -8.34 -9.30
CA LEU A 44 -7.79 -9.66 -8.80
C LEU A 44 -8.05 -10.80 -9.80
N ASP A 45 -8.90 -10.56 -10.80
CA ASP A 45 -9.11 -11.47 -11.94
C ASP A 45 -8.07 -11.28 -13.07
N GLY A 46 -7.13 -10.34 -12.92
CA GLY A 46 -6.04 -10.07 -13.87
C GLY A 46 -6.46 -9.32 -15.14
N LYS A 47 -7.72 -8.90 -15.28
CA LYS A 47 -8.24 -8.38 -16.55
C LYS A 47 -7.92 -6.91 -16.79
N ILE A 48 -7.94 -6.08 -15.75
CA ILE A 48 -7.81 -4.63 -15.88
C ILE A 48 -6.62 -4.17 -15.07
N ARG A 49 -5.55 -3.79 -15.77
CA ARG A 49 -4.38 -3.10 -15.22
C ARG A 49 -4.42 -1.62 -15.57
N LYS A 50 -4.18 -0.74 -14.60
CA LYS A 50 -4.06 0.71 -14.82
C LYS A 50 -2.98 1.33 -13.94
N VAL A 51 -2.33 2.35 -14.48
CA VAL A 51 -1.46 3.24 -13.72
C VAL A 51 -2.32 4.27 -12.98
N LEU A 52 -2.17 4.35 -11.66
CA LEU A 52 -2.89 5.30 -10.82
C LEU A 52 -2.08 6.59 -10.64
N LEU A 53 -0.79 6.45 -10.32
CA LEU A 53 0.16 7.55 -10.19
C LEU A 53 1.39 7.26 -11.05
N LYS A 54 1.95 8.31 -11.64
CA LYS A 54 3.14 8.24 -12.49
C LYS A 54 4.01 9.47 -12.24
N ASP A 55 5.31 9.25 -12.09
CA ASP A 55 6.34 10.29 -11.88
C ASP A 55 6.16 11.11 -10.58
N GLU A 56 5.28 10.66 -9.69
CA GLU A 56 5.01 11.26 -8.37
C GLU A 56 5.51 10.37 -7.21
N VAL A 57 6.05 9.19 -7.52
CA VAL A 57 6.47 8.16 -6.57
C VAL A 57 7.93 7.85 -6.84
N PHE A 58 8.83 8.14 -5.90
CA PHE A 58 10.26 8.15 -6.17
C PHE A 58 10.96 6.89 -5.68
N HIS A 59 10.79 6.57 -4.39
CA HIS A 59 11.39 5.37 -3.81
C HIS A 59 10.45 4.74 -2.78
N PRO A 60 9.31 4.18 -3.25
CA PRO A 60 8.33 3.56 -2.38
C PRO A 60 8.94 2.32 -1.72
N TYR A 61 8.69 2.17 -0.43
CA TYR A 61 9.12 0.99 0.34
C TYR A 61 7.94 0.13 0.77
N SER A 62 6.90 0.75 1.35
CA SER A 62 5.70 0.04 1.82
C SER A 62 4.44 0.72 1.29
N LEU A 63 3.39 -0.06 1.05
CA LEU A 63 2.10 0.38 0.53
C LEU A 63 0.99 -0.26 1.36
N THR A 64 -0.03 0.51 1.73
CA THR A 64 -1.25 0.02 2.36
C THR A 64 -2.47 0.76 1.84
N VAL A 65 -3.64 0.15 1.96
CA VAL A 65 -4.92 0.72 1.52
C VAL A 65 -5.89 0.68 2.68
N PHE A 66 -6.63 1.78 2.86
CA PHE A 66 -7.70 1.85 3.85
C PHE A 66 -8.78 2.81 3.38
N GLU A 67 -10.04 2.39 3.46
CA GLU A 67 -11.19 3.15 2.92
C GLU A 67 -10.88 3.64 1.50
N ASP A 68 -11.00 4.93 1.24
CA ASP A 68 -10.75 5.56 -0.06
C ASP A 68 -9.31 6.03 -0.24
N GLY A 69 -8.47 5.82 0.77
CA GLY A 69 -7.07 6.24 0.83
C GLY A 69 -6.11 5.13 0.43
N LEU A 70 -5.11 5.51 -0.36
CA LEU A 70 -3.89 4.73 -0.56
C LEU A 70 -2.75 5.42 0.16
N TYR A 71 -1.89 4.67 0.85
CA TYR A 71 -0.84 5.21 1.70
C TYR A 71 0.48 4.50 1.42
N TRP A 72 1.57 5.24 1.23
CA TRP A 72 2.89 4.67 1.00
C TRP A 72 3.99 5.43 1.71
N SER A 73 5.04 4.70 2.10
CA SER A 73 6.30 5.30 2.56
C SER A 73 7.25 5.50 1.40
N ASP A 74 7.87 6.67 1.31
CA ASP A 74 8.86 7.01 0.30
C ASP A 74 10.18 7.43 0.97
N TRP A 75 11.26 6.72 0.64
CA TRP A 75 12.59 6.96 1.21
C TRP A 75 13.30 8.18 0.62
N LYS A 76 12.94 8.58 -0.59
CA LYS A 76 13.53 9.75 -1.24
C LYS A 76 12.98 11.04 -0.65
N THR A 77 11.68 11.08 -0.35
CA THR A 77 11.02 12.25 0.23
C THR A 77 11.02 12.24 1.75
N PHE A 78 11.46 11.14 2.37
CA PHE A 78 11.41 10.89 3.81
C PHE A 78 9.99 11.13 4.38
N SER A 79 8.96 10.82 3.58
CA SER A 79 7.57 11.02 3.96
C SER A 79 6.69 9.78 3.79
N LEU A 80 5.63 9.77 4.60
CA LEU A 80 4.45 8.97 4.39
C LEU A 80 3.47 9.83 3.60
N GLU A 81 3.07 9.34 2.44
CA GLU A 81 2.21 10.05 1.52
C GLU A 81 0.90 9.29 1.32
N THR A 82 -0.11 10.02 0.87
CA THR A 82 -1.43 9.47 0.60
C THR A 82 -2.07 10.10 -0.61
N CYS A 83 -2.94 9.36 -1.28
CA CYS A 83 -3.83 9.85 -2.33
C CYS A 83 -5.16 9.09 -2.30
N ASN A 84 -6.13 9.56 -3.09
CA ASN A 84 -7.38 8.83 -3.31
C ASN A 84 -7.14 7.59 -4.20
N LYS A 85 -7.49 6.40 -3.72
CA LYS A 85 -7.23 5.12 -4.41
C LYS A 85 -7.92 4.96 -5.78
N PHE A 86 -8.98 5.72 -6.05
CA PHE A 86 -9.74 5.62 -7.29
C PHE A 86 -9.25 6.57 -8.38
N THR A 87 -8.83 7.77 -7.97
CA THR A 87 -8.52 8.87 -8.88
C THR A 87 -7.04 9.26 -8.90
N GLY A 88 -6.27 8.90 -7.88
CA GLY A 88 -4.90 9.37 -7.67
C GLY A 88 -4.83 10.82 -7.18
N HIS A 89 -5.96 11.54 -7.10
CA HIS A 89 -5.98 12.94 -6.69
C HIS A 89 -5.86 13.11 -5.16
N LYS A 90 -5.74 14.37 -4.73
CA LYS A 90 -5.57 14.79 -3.33
C LYS A 90 -4.32 14.19 -2.71
N MET A 91 -3.22 14.17 -3.46
CA MET A 91 -1.94 13.73 -2.93
C MET A 91 -1.49 14.64 -1.78
N ASN A 92 -1.10 14.05 -0.66
CA ASN A 92 -0.63 14.79 0.51
C ASN A 92 0.41 13.98 1.30
N ALA A 93 1.35 14.68 1.95
CA ALA A 93 2.24 14.08 2.93
C ALA A 93 1.59 14.12 4.32
N ILE A 94 1.37 12.95 4.92
CA ILE A 94 0.79 12.82 6.26
C ILE A 94 1.87 13.01 7.33
N LEU A 95 3.06 12.48 7.06
CA LEU A 95 4.21 12.56 7.95
C LEU A 95 5.45 12.81 7.10
N ARG A 96 6.35 13.67 7.57
CA ARG A 96 7.68 13.84 6.99
C ARG A 96 8.71 13.91 8.11
N GLU A 97 9.67 12.99 8.09
CA GLU A 97 10.76 12.92 9.06
C GLU A 97 12.11 13.00 8.34
N ASN A 98 12.65 14.20 8.23
CA ASN A 98 13.92 14.43 7.53
C ASN A 98 15.04 13.54 8.12
N GLY A 99 15.71 12.77 7.25
CA GLY A 99 16.82 11.91 7.63
C GLY A 99 16.43 10.57 8.25
N LYS A 100 15.14 10.23 8.32
CA LYS A 100 14.67 8.92 8.78
C LYS A 100 13.87 8.21 7.70
N HIS A 101 14.28 6.99 7.37
CA HIS A 101 13.51 6.14 6.47
C HIS A 101 12.30 5.56 7.19
N ILE A 102 11.11 5.87 6.67
CA ILE A 102 9.88 5.22 7.09
C ILE A 102 9.87 3.84 6.43
N MET A 103 9.86 2.79 7.24
CA MET A 103 9.91 1.42 6.73
C MET A 103 8.49 0.95 6.40
N GLY A 104 7.93 0.04 7.20
CA GLY A 104 6.61 -0.53 7.00
C GLY A 104 5.49 0.44 7.35
N VAL A 105 4.45 0.42 6.52
CA VAL A 105 3.17 1.12 6.76
C VAL A 105 2.06 0.07 6.73
N HIS A 106 1.26 0.02 7.78
CA HIS A 106 0.11 -0.87 7.84
C HIS A 106 -1.08 -0.17 8.50
N ALA A 107 -2.23 -0.19 7.82
CA ALA A 107 -3.48 0.27 8.38
C ALA A 107 -4.06 -0.80 9.32
N TYR A 108 -4.27 -0.43 10.58
CA TYR A 108 -4.96 -1.25 11.56
C TYR A 108 -6.36 -0.70 11.81
N HIS A 109 -7.37 -1.54 11.58
CA HIS A 109 -8.76 -1.25 11.88
C HIS A 109 -9.51 -2.56 12.16
N PRO A 110 -10.48 -2.60 13.10
CA PRO A 110 -11.24 -3.82 13.41
C PRO A 110 -11.91 -4.48 12.18
N VAL A 111 -12.35 -3.66 11.22
CA VAL A 111 -12.95 -4.14 9.95
C VAL A 111 -11.92 -4.80 9.01
N LEU A 112 -10.64 -4.45 9.12
CA LEU A 112 -9.56 -5.15 8.41
C LEU A 112 -9.15 -6.44 9.15
N ALA A 113 -9.35 -6.51 10.46
CA ALA A 113 -8.93 -7.63 11.31
C ALA A 113 -9.85 -8.86 11.25
N THR A 114 -11.01 -8.79 10.57
CA THR A 114 -12.06 -9.82 10.63
C THR A 114 -11.77 -11.17 9.95
N ARG A 115 -10.51 -11.54 9.66
CA ARG A 115 -10.19 -12.88 9.10
C ARG A 115 -8.95 -13.60 9.65
N SER A 116 -8.30 -13.11 10.71
CA SER A 116 -7.24 -13.88 11.38
C SER A 116 -7.74 -14.48 12.70
N LYS A 117 -7.69 -15.81 12.80
CA LYS A 117 -8.05 -16.59 14.01
C LYS A 117 -7.01 -16.49 15.13
N TRP A 118 -6.22 -15.41 15.15
CA TRP A 118 -5.19 -15.12 16.15
C TRP A 118 -5.49 -13.74 16.73
N ARG A 119 -6.40 -13.74 17.70
CA ARG A 119 -6.77 -12.55 18.48
C ARG A 119 -5.64 -12.29 19.46
N LEU A 120 -4.81 -11.28 19.20
CA LEU A 120 -4.10 -10.59 20.28
C LEU A 120 -5.05 -9.51 20.78
N ASP A 121 -5.46 -9.64 22.03
CA ASP A 121 -6.31 -8.67 22.70
C ASP A 121 -5.58 -7.32 22.76
N LEU A 122 -6.04 -6.38 21.92
CA LEU A 122 -5.74 -4.97 22.10
C LEU A 122 -7.08 -4.24 22.14
N PHE A 123 -7.18 -3.43 23.19
CA PHE A 123 -8.32 -2.64 23.60
C PHE A 123 -9.01 -1.93 22.43
N THR A 124 -10.31 -1.71 22.59
CA THR A 124 -11.22 -0.98 21.72
C THR A 124 -10.58 0.27 21.13
N ILE A 125 -10.23 0.24 19.84
CA ILE A 125 -9.76 1.40 19.08
C ILE A 125 -10.77 1.66 17.95
N ASN A 126 -11.57 2.72 18.10
CA ASN A 126 -12.50 3.25 17.10
C ASN A 126 -11.82 4.22 16.10
N GLN A 127 -10.51 4.06 15.85
CA GLN A 127 -9.68 4.94 15.01
C GLN A 127 -8.75 4.12 14.12
N ILE A 128 -8.39 4.64 12.95
CA ILE A 128 -7.36 4.04 12.08
C ILE A 128 -6.02 4.19 12.80
N CYS A 129 -5.37 3.09 13.15
CA CYS A 129 -4.01 3.14 13.67
C CYS A 129 -3.05 2.77 12.54
N LEU A 130 -2.31 3.75 12.03
CA LEU A 130 -1.18 3.48 11.15
C LEU A 130 0.03 3.16 12.02
N LYS A 131 0.48 1.90 12.01
CA LYS A 131 1.68 1.50 12.75
C LYS A 131 2.91 1.74 11.88
N PHE A 132 3.80 2.61 12.33
CA PHE A 132 5.06 2.95 11.67
C PHE A 132 6.23 2.24 12.35
N LEU A 133 7.13 1.68 11.55
CA LEU A 133 8.42 1.19 12.02
C LEU A 133 9.50 2.11 11.43
N CYS A 134 10.16 2.91 12.26
CA CYS A 134 11.36 3.66 11.90
C CYS A 134 12.59 2.95 12.47
N THR A 135 13.72 2.97 11.77
CA THR A 135 15.01 2.49 12.31
C THR A 135 15.61 3.54 13.24
N HIS A 136 16.09 3.12 14.42
CA HIS A 136 16.82 3.96 15.38
C HIS A 136 18.27 4.18 14.96
#